data_AF-A0A7S1RLM4-F1
#
_entry.id   AF-A0A7S1RLM4-F1
#
_cell.length_a   1.000
_cell.length_b   1.000
_cell.length_c   1.000
_cell.angle_alpha   90.00
_cell.angle_beta   90.00
_cell.angle_gamma   90.00
#
_symmetry.space_group_name_H-M   'P 1'
#
loop_
_entity.id
_entity.type
_entity.pdbx_description
1 polymer ?
#
loop_
_entity_poly.entity_id
_entity_poly.type
_entity_poly.pdbx_seq_one_letter_code
_entity_poly.pdbx_strand_id
1 'polypeptide(L)'
;AEGETRMAGGYGPFAGNIGRAWLMTVRRRLRMLDLAEQMRKVQLLEFACTSCGVREDDVFVVERVGAWEKGAQLRIQVTMDLRQLIVTFEQHHGVPPLPYDPVQWEAWIKRHEPFTTMCCRCVEEKGLEPSAMPQTLEDLGDEVQPRRSSAGSRSPLSRAGSRSALRRSLTSMTAGEGSEGSGSSDMDRE
;
A
#
# COMPACT_ATOMS: atom_id res chain seq x y z
N ALA A 1 55.88 29.69 -8.46
CA ALA A 1 54.43 29.41 -8.45
C ALA A 1 53.95 29.41 -9.90
N GLU A 2 52.79 28.81 -10.17
CA GLU A 2 52.20 28.54 -11.50
C GLU A 2 52.65 27.18 -12.06
N GLY A 3 51.78 26.20 -12.28
CA GLY A 3 50.32 26.16 -12.20
C GLY A 3 49.91 24.73 -12.54
N GLU A 4 50.10 23.83 -11.57
CA GLU A 4 49.62 22.47 -11.66
C GLU A 4 48.12 22.47 -11.34
N THR A 5 47.29 22.28 -12.35
CA THR A 5 45.99 21.57 -12.29
C THR A 5 45.22 21.82 -13.58
N ARG A 6 44.97 20.74 -14.33
CA ARG A 6 43.64 20.42 -14.89
C ARG A 6 43.68 19.05 -15.56
N MET A 7 43.61 18.01 -14.72
CA MET A 7 43.00 16.76 -15.12
C MET A 7 41.52 17.04 -15.42
N ALA A 8 41.20 17.32 -16.67
CA ALA A 8 39.82 17.40 -17.16
C ALA A 8 39.65 16.39 -18.32
N GLY A 9 39.99 15.13 -18.04
CA GLY A 9 39.59 13.99 -18.87
C GLY A 9 38.09 13.76 -18.68
N GLY A 10 37.29 14.39 -19.54
CA GLY A 10 35.85 14.49 -19.40
C GLY A 10 35.10 13.16 -19.55
N TYR A 11 34.49 12.69 -18.48
CA TYR A 11 33.42 11.69 -18.47
C TYR A 11 32.09 12.21 -19.08
N GLY A 12 32.13 13.28 -19.88
CA GLY A 12 30.96 14.00 -20.39
C GLY A 12 29.94 13.14 -21.15
N PRO A 13 30.33 12.33 -22.14
CA PRO A 13 29.38 11.51 -22.90
C PRO A 13 28.95 10.23 -22.18
N PHE A 14 29.84 9.61 -21.39
CA PHE A 14 29.52 8.39 -20.65
C PHE A 14 28.55 8.65 -19.50
N ALA A 15 28.76 9.72 -18.72
CA ALA A 15 27.85 10.11 -17.65
C ALA A 15 26.45 10.48 -18.19
N GLY A 16 26.39 11.15 -19.35
CA GLY A 16 25.13 11.48 -20.02
C GLY A 16 24.34 10.24 -20.45
N ASN A 17 25.02 9.20 -20.96
CA ASN A 17 24.37 7.95 -21.36
C ASN A 17 23.87 7.15 -20.15
N ILE A 18 24.63 7.10 -19.06
CA ILE A 18 24.21 6.45 -17.81
C ILE A 18 22.97 7.13 -17.23
N GLY A 19 22.97 8.48 -17.17
CA GLY A 19 21.82 9.24 -16.67
C GLY A 19 20.56 9.03 -17.49
N ARG A 20 20.67 8.98 -18.82
CA ARG A 20 19.53 8.69 -19.72
C ARG A 20 18.99 7.28 -19.53
N ALA A 21 19.87 6.27 -19.44
CA ALA A 21 19.47 4.89 -19.21
C ALA A 21 18.77 4.71 -17.85
N TRP A 22 19.28 5.37 -16.81
CA TRP A 22 18.66 5.40 -15.49
C TRP A 22 17.27 6.04 -15.53
N LEU A 23 17.13 7.19 -16.17
CA LEU A 23 15.83 7.88 -16.28
C LEU A 23 14.78 7.04 -17.01
N MET A 24 15.19 6.38 -18.11
CA MET A 24 14.31 5.47 -18.86
C MET A 24 13.86 4.28 -18.00
N THR A 25 14.76 3.74 -17.19
CA THR A 25 14.47 2.66 -16.23
C THR A 25 13.44 3.11 -15.20
N VAL A 26 13.66 4.26 -14.56
CA VAL A 26 12.73 4.80 -13.56
C VAL A 26 11.35 5.04 -14.17
N ARG A 27 11.29 5.67 -15.36
CA ARG A 27 10.02 5.92 -16.04
C ARG A 27 9.27 4.63 -16.38
N ARG A 28 9.97 3.58 -16.78
CA ARG A 28 9.39 2.25 -17.03
C ARG A 28 8.83 1.65 -15.74
N ARG A 29 9.57 1.69 -14.64
CA ARG A 29 9.12 1.17 -13.34
C ARG A 29 7.89 1.90 -12.80
N LEU A 30 7.83 3.21 -12.97
CA LEU A 30 6.64 3.99 -12.61
C LEU A 30 5.40 3.57 -13.41
N ARG A 31 5.54 3.32 -14.72
CA ARG A 31 4.43 2.80 -15.55
C ARG A 31 3.99 1.41 -15.13
N MET A 32 4.92 0.54 -14.74
CA MET A 32 4.60 -0.80 -14.25
C MET A 32 3.82 -0.74 -12.94
N LEU A 33 4.23 0.13 -12.01
CA LEU A 33 3.51 0.35 -10.75
C LEU A 33 2.10 0.91 -11.00
N ASP A 34 1.98 1.93 -11.85
CA ASP A 34 0.69 2.54 -12.17
C ASP A 34 -0.29 1.52 -12.77
N LEU A 35 0.17 0.67 -13.71
CA LEU A 35 -0.68 -0.40 -14.25
C LEU A 35 -1.10 -1.40 -13.16
N ALA A 36 -0.18 -1.81 -12.28
CA ALA A 36 -0.48 -2.72 -11.19
C ALA A 36 -1.54 -2.12 -10.23
N GLU A 37 -1.41 -0.84 -9.88
CA GLU A 37 -2.39 -0.14 -9.04
C GLU A 37 -3.76 -0.02 -9.71
N GLN A 38 -3.80 0.25 -11.02
CA GLN A 38 -5.04 0.27 -11.80
C GLN A 38 -5.70 -1.11 -11.80
N MET A 39 -4.93 -2.18 -11.99
CA MET A 39 -5.45 -3.55 -11.93
C MET A 39 -6.04 -3.88 -10.55
N ARG A 40 -5.37 -3.47 -9.46
CA ARG A 40 -5.90 -3.65 -8.10
C ARG A 40 -7.26 -2.97 -7.91
N LYS A 41 -7.46 -1.78 -8.49
CA LYS A 41 -8.72 -1.03 -8.39
C LYS A 41 -9.86 -1.68 -9.19
N VAL A 42 -9.55 -2.30 -10.31
CA VAL A 42 -10.54 -2.96 -11.20
C VAL A 42 -10.85 -4.40 -10.74
N GLN A 43 -9.94 -5.01 -9.98
CA GLN A 43 -10.12 -6.39 -9.53
C GLN A 43 -11.37 -6.52 -8.67
N LEU A 44 -12.17 -7.54 -8.97
CA LEU A 44 -13.39 -7.84 -8.25
C LEU A 44 -13.03 -8.49 -6.91
N LEU A 45 -13.73 -8.06 -5.86
CA LEU A 45 -13.70 -8.73 -4.56
C LEU A 45 -14.25 -10.15 -4.72
N GLU A 46 -13.49 -11.13 -4.25
CA GLU A 46 -13.99 -12.50 -4.16
C GLU A 46 -15.00 -12.60 -3.00
N PHE A 47 -15.98 -13.51 -3.13
CA PHE A 47 -16.99 -13.77 -2.09
C PHE A 47 -16.45 -14.58 -0.90
N ALA A 48 -15.14 -14.83 -0.85
CA ALA A 48 -14.48 -15.59 0.20
C ALA A 48 -13.09 -15.02 0.48
N CYS A 49 -12.60 -15.22 1.69
CA CYS A 49 -11.21 -14.95 2.02
C CYS A 49 -10.30 -16.05 1.41
N THR A 50 -9.33 -15.64 0.61
CA THR A 50 -8.30 -16.55 0.03
C THR A 50 -7.48 -17.28 1.09
N SER A 51 -7.26 -16.68 2.26
CA SER A 51 -6.38 -17.22 3.30
C SER A 51 -7.08 -18.20 4.25
N CYS A 52 -8.34 -17.97 4.61
CA CYS A 52 -9.05 -18.77 5.61
C CYS A 52 -10.41 -19.31 5.13
N GLY A 53 -10.81 -19.01 3.90
CA GLY A 53 -12.07 -19.49 3.31
C GLY A 53 -13.34 -18.80 3.80
N VAL A 54 -13.24 -17.88 4.78
CA VAL A 54 -14.42 -17.24 5.39
C VAL A 54 -15.21 -16.44 4.36
N ARG A 55 -16.53 -16.63 4.39
CA ARG A 55 -17.51 -15.96 3.54
C ARG A 55 -18.45 -15.10 4.36
N GLU A 56 -19.24 -14.26 3.71
CA GLU A 56 -20.26 -13.44 4.38
C GLU A 56 -21.43 -14.27 4.94
N ASP A 57 -21.67 -15.45 4.38
CA ASP A 57 -22.75 -16.38 4.77
C ASP A 57 -22.37 -17.35 5.90
N ASP A 58 -21.13 -17.32 6.39
CA ASP A 58 -20.70 -18.19 7.49
C ASP A 58 -21.44 -17.89 8.80
N VAL A 59 -21.82 -18.93 9.53
CA VAL A 59 -22.62 -18.84 10.78
C VAL A 59 -21.99 -17.86 11.78
N PHE A 60 -20.68 -17.94 12.02
CA PHE A 60 -19.98 -17.05 12.96
C PHE A 60 -19.97 -15.58 12.53
N VAL A 61 -20.00 -15.33 11.22
CA VAL A 61 -20.04 -13.98 10.64
C VAL A 61 -21.46 -13.42 10.77
N VAL A 62 -22.47 -14.23 10.42
CA VAL A 62 -23.89 -13.86 10.52
C VAL A 62 -24.30 -13.62 11.98
N GLU A 63 -23.84 -14.46 12.90
CA GLU A 63 -24.05 -14.32 14.34
C GLU A 63 -23.19 -13.21 14.97
N ARG A 64 -22.31 -12.56 14.19
CA ARG A 64 -21.44 -11.45 14.61
C ARG A 64 -20.58 -11.75 15.83
N VAL A 65 -20.02 -12.95 15.87
CA VAL A 65 -19.27 -13.44 17.03
C VAL A 65 -17.82 -12.96 16.99
N GLY A 66 -17.35 -12.34 18.07
CA GLY A 66 -15.93 -11.99 18.26
C GLY A 66 -15.43 -10.95 17.26
N ALA A 67 -14.37 -11.29 16.51
CA ALA A 67 -13.76 -10.41 15.51
C ALA A 67 -14.70 -10.03 14.34
N TRP A 68 -15.86 -10.69 14.24
CA TRP A 68 -16.85 -10.49 13.19
C TRP A 68 -18.03 -9.62 13.62
N GLU A 69 -17.91 -8.81 14.68
CA GLU A 69 -18.97 -7.91 15.17
C GLU A 69 -19.56 -7.02 14.05
N LYS A 70 -18.73 -6.69 13.06
CA LYS A 70 -19.07 -5.86 11.89
C LYS A 70 -19.19 -6.64 10.58
N GLY A 71 -19.31 -7.98 10.64
CA GLY A 71 -19.31 -8.88 9.47
C GLY A 71 -17.91 -9.25 8.96
N ALA A 72 -17.83 -9.99 7.85
CA ALA A 72 -16.59 -10.57 7.32
C ALA A 72 -15.57 -9.55 6.80
N GLN A 73 -16.03 -8.36 6.43
CA GLN A 73 -15.24 -7.26 5.87
C GLN A 73 -14.12 -7.72 4.92
N LEU A 74 -14.48 -8.30 3.78
CA LEU A 74 -13.53 -8.73 2.76
C LEU A 74 -12.91 -7.52 2.05
N ARG A 75 -11.59 -7.53 1.83
CA ARG A 75 -10.83 -6.46 1.17
C ARG A 75 -9.70 -7.01 0.30
N ILE A 76 -9.37 -6.29 -0.78
CA ILE A 76 -8.23 -6.63 -1.65
C ILE A 76 -6.93 -6.12 -1.02
N GLN A 77 -6.06 -7.06 -0.67
CA GLN A 77 -4.74 -6.81 -0.08
C GLN A 77 -3.63 -7.16 -1.05
N VAL A 78 -2.53 -6.42 -0.97
CA VAL A 78 -1.30 -6.69 -1.71
C VAL A 78 -0.50 -7.74 -0.94
N THR A 79 -0.32 -8.93 -1.51
CA THR A 79 0.38 -10.05 -0.87
C THR A 79 1.85 -10.11 -1.23
N MET A 80 2.20 -9.65 -2.43
CA MET A 80 3.57 -9.62 -2.93
C MET A 80 4.06 -8.19 -3.09
N ASP A 81 5.33 -7.94 -2.77
CA ASP A 81 5.95 -6.64 -3.04
C ASP A 81 6.02 -6.38 -4.54
N LEU A 82 5.24 -5.40 -5.02
CA LEU A 82 5.22 -4.98 -6.42
C LEU A 82 6.62 -4.58 -6.93
N ARG A 83 7.49 -4.05 -6.05
CA ARG A 83 8.86 -3.69 -6.44
C ARG A 83 9.70 -4.93 -6.74
N GLN A 84 9.56 -5.98 -5.93
CA GLN A 84 10.20 -7.27 -6.21
C GLN A 84 9.64 -7.88 -7.49
N LEU A 85 8.33 -7.81 -7.70
CA LEU A 85 7.67 -8.31 -8.91
C LEU A 85 8.25 -7.62 -10.17
N ILE A 86 8.42 -6.30 -10.13
CA ILE A 86 9.06 -5.53 -11.19
C ILE A 86 10.50 -5.99 -11.46
N VAL A 87 11.30 -6.18 -10.41
CA VAL A 87 12.70 -6.63 -10.56
C VAL A 87 12.75 -8.01 -11.19
N THR A 88 11.92 -8.95 -10.74
CA THR A 88 11.86 -10.30 -11.33
C THR A 88 11.40 -10.28 -12.78
N PHE A 89 10.44 -9.42 -13.13
CA PHE A 89 10.01 -9.24 -14.52
C PHE A 89 11.13 -8.68 -15.40
N GLU A 90 11.86 -7.65 -14.92
CA GLU A 90 13.02 -7.10 -15.65
C GLU A 90 14.14 -8.14 -15.84
N GLN A 91 14.35 -9.05 -14.87
CA GLN A 91 15.29 -10.16 -15.00
C GLN A 91 14.85 -11.18 -16.05
N HIS A 92 13.55 -11.49 -16.14
CA HIS A 92 13.01 -12.51 -17.04
C HIS A 92 12.78 -12.02 -18.48
N HIS A 93 12.26 -10.79 -18.66
CA HIS A 93 11.83 -10.24 -19.94
C HIS A 93 12.77 -9.17 -20.50
N GLY A 94 13.82 -8.83 -19.74
CA GLY A 94 14.90 -7.95 -20.17
C GLY A 94 14.93 -6.61 -19.45
N VAL A 95 16.17 -6.15 -19.25
CA VAL A 95 16.53 -4.89 -18.60
C VAL A 95 16.32 -3.73 -19.60
N PRO A 96 15.99 -2.51 -19.13
CA PRO A 96 16.11 -1.31 -19.97
C PRO A 96 17.43 -1.31 -20.76
N PRO A 97 17.42 -1.01 -22.08
CA PRO A 97 16.60 0.02 -22.75
C PRO A 97 15.40 -0.50 -23.55
N LEU A 98 15.04 -1.79 -23.47
CA LEU A 98 13.91 -2.34 -24.22
C LEU A 98 12.61 -1.56 -23.92
N PRO A 99 11.77 -1.32 -24.94
CA PRO A 99 10.52 -0.58 -24.78
C PRO A 99 9.62 -1.30 -23.78
N TYR A 100 8.93 -0.51 -22.96
CA TYR A 100 7.91 -1.03 -22.05
C TYR A 100 6.75 -1.62 -22.86
N ASP A 101 6.49 -2.91 -22.67
CA ASP A 101 5.32 -3.61 -23.22
C ASP A 101 4.28 -3.82 -22.10
N PRO A 102 3.15 -3.10 -22.13
CA PRO A 102 2.12 -3.22 -21.10
C PRO A 102 1.43 -4.59 -21.12
N VAL A 103 1.34 -5.24 -22.28
CA VAL A 103 0.62 -6.52 -22.43
C VAL A 103 1.37 -7.65 -21.72
N GLN A 104 2.71 -7.67 -21.89
CA GLN A 104 3.56 -8.64 -21.18
C GLN A 104 3.54 -8.42 -19.67
N TRP A 105 3.58 -7.16 -19.24
CA TRP A 105 3.53 -6.83 -17.82
C TRP A 105 2.19 -7.21 -17.19
N GLU A 106 1.07 -6.94 -17.86
CA GLU A 106 -0.26 -7.35 -17.41
C GLU A 106 -0.38 -8.88 -17.31
N ALA A 107 0.11 -9.62 -18.32
CA ALA A 107 0.14 -11.07 -18.30
C ALA A 107 1.02 -11.61 -17.16
N TRP A 108 2.12 -10.94 -16.84
CA TRP A 108 3.01 -11.30 -15.72
C TRP A 108 2.32 -11.10 -14.37
N ILE A 109 1.66 -9.95 -14.17
CA ILE A 109 0.87 -9.67 -12.96
C ILE A 109 -0.20 -10.76 -12.76
N LYS A 110 -0.96 -11.08 -13.82
CA LYS A 110 -2.03 -12.08 -13.74
C LYS A 110 -1.54 -13.46 -13.31
N ARG A 111 -0.32 -13.85 -13.71
CA ARG A 111 0.27 -15.16 -13.36
C ARG A 111 0.75 -15.25 -11.91
N HIS A 112 1.10 -14.12 -11.30
CA HIS A 112 1.70 -14.07 -9.97
C HIS A 112 0.71 -13.62 -8.89
N GLU A 113 -0.54 -13.29 -9.27
CA GLU A 113 -1.65 -12.95 -8.36
C GLU A 113 -1.21 -12.09 -7.16
N PRO A 114 -0.61 -10.90 -7.38
CA PRO A 114 -0.06 -10.09 -6.28
C PRO A 114 -1.12 -9.48 -5.37
N PHE A 115 -2.40 -9.69 -5.70
CA PHE A 115 -3.55 -9.15 -5.02
C PHE A 115 -4.48 -10.29 -4.63
N THR A 116 -4.88 -10.33 -3.37
CA THR A 116 -5.78 -11.37 -2.84
C THR A 116 -6.85 -10.77 -1.97
N THR A 117 -8.04 -11.40 -1.94
CA THR A 117 -9.11 -11.00 -1.03
C THR A 117 -8.88 -11.57 0.36
N MET A 118 -8.85 -10.72 1.38
CA MET A 118 -8.61 -11.08 2.78
C MET A 118 -9.70 -10.51 3.70
N CYS A 119 -10.05 -11.25 4.74
CA CYS A 119 -11.00 -10.83 5.78
C CYS A 119 -10.30 -10.02 6.89
N CYS A 120 -11.07 -9.29 7.70
CA CYS A 120 -10.53 -8.45 8.79
C CYS A 120 -9.58 -9.22 9.72
N ARG A 121 -9.93 -10.46 10.12
CA ARG A 121 -9.08 -11.28 10.99
C ARG A 121 -7.72 -11.61 10.38
N CYS A 122 -7.70 -12.05 9.11
CA CYS A 122 -6.44 -12.40 8.45
C CYS A 122 -5.59 -11.17 8.11
N VAL A 123 -6.21 -9.99 7.99
CA VAL A 123 -5.50 -8.72 7.85
C VAL A 123 -4.79 -8.37 9.16
N GLU A 124 -5.50 -8.45 10.29
CA GLU A 124 -4.94 -8.19 11.63
C GLU A 124 -3.82 -9.17 11.98
N GLU A 125 -4.02 -10.47 11.73
CA GLU A 125 -3.01 -11.50 12.01
C GLU A 125 -1.70 -11.29 11.23
N LYS A 126 -1.80 -10.78 9.98
CA LYS A 126 -0.62 -10.46 9.17
C LYS A 126 -0.04 -9.07 9.45
N GLY A 127 -0.62 -8.31 10.39
CA GLY A 127 -0.20 -6.94 10.68
C GLY A 127 -0.31 -6.00 9.47
N LEU A 128 -1.24 -6.29 8.55
CA LEU A 128 -1.48 -5.47 7.37
C LEU A 128 -2.41 -4.32 7.75
N GLU A 129 -2.12 -3.12 7.26
CA GLU A 129 -3.01 -1.98 7.48
C GLU A 129 -4.39 -2.26 6.84
N PRO A 130 -5.49 -2.05 7.59
CA PRO A 130 -6.83 -2.20 7.04
C PRO A 130 -7.05 -1.15 5.94
N SER A 131 -7.09 -1.59 4.68
CA SER A 131 -7.29 -0.72 3.52
C SER A 131 -8.57 0.11 3.68
N ALA A 132 -8.47 1.42 3.89
CA ALA A 132 -9.59 2.33 4.17
C ALA A 132 -10.56 2.54 2.98
N MET A 133 -10.79 1.53 2.14
CA MET A 133 -11.84 1.61 1.12
C MET A 133 -13.21 1.60 1.82
N PRO A 134 -14.08 2.58 1.52
CA PRO A 134 -15.46 2.54 1.95
C PRO A 134 -16.14 1.31 1.33
N GLN A 135 -16.83 0.53 2.16
CA GLN A 135 -17.51 -0.71 1.77
C GLN A 135 -18.91 -0.49 1.19
N THR A 136 -19.26 0.74 0.84
CA THR A 136 -20.62 1.10 0.46
C THR A 136 -20.68 1.50 -1.00
N LEU A 137 -21.38 0.66 -1.77
CA LEU A 137 -21.91 0.96 -3.10
C LEU A 137 -22.89 2.16 -3.09
N GLU A 138 -23.16 2.74 -1.92
CA GLU A 138 -24.01 3.90 -1.68
C GLU A 138 -23.31 5.25 -1.93
N ASP A 139 -21.98 5.29 -2.10
CA ASP A 139 -21.22 6.55 -2.30
C ASP A 139 -20.99 6.90 -3.79
N LEU A 140 -21.41 6.04 -4.72
CA LEU A 140 -21.38 6.32 -6.18
C LEU A 140 -22.69 6.96 -6.68
N GLY A 141 -23.57 7.34 -5.76
CA GLY A 141 -24.96 7.66 -6.03
C GLY A 141 -25.41 9.08 -5.71
N ASP A 142 -24.56 10.12 -5.63
CA ASP A 142 -25.05 11.51 -5.62
C ASP A 142 -23.95 12.55 -5.93
N GLU A 143 -23.44 12.59 -7.17
CA GLU A 143 -22.78 13.81 -7.66
C GLU A 143 -23.10 14.08 -9.14
N VAL A 144 -24.38 14.32 -9.42
CA VAL A 144 -24.80 15.10 -10.60
C VAL A 144 -25.73 16.20 -10.10
N GLN A 145 -25.16 17.30 -9.60
CA GLN A 145 -25.88 18.58 -9.56
C GLN A 145 -25.35 19.52 -10.64
N PRO A 146 -26.22 20.02 -11.55
CA PRO A 146 -25.84 20.96 -12.57
C PRO A 146 -25.53 22.33 -11.94
N ARG A 147 -24.35 22.86 -12.29
CA ARG A 147 -23.97 24.25 -12.05
C ARG A 147 -25.07 25.20 -12.50
N ARG A 148 -25.78 25.83 -11.55
CA ARG A 148 -26.47 27.10 -11.78
C ARG A 148 -25.64 28.23 -11.19
N SER A 149 -25.20 29.09 -12.09
CA SER A 149 -24.60 30.39 -11.80
C SER A 149 -25.59 31.31 -11.10
N SER A 150 -25.19 31.92 -9.99
CA SER A 150 -25.63 33.28 -9.64
C SER A 150 -24.66 33.92 -8.66
N ALA A 151 -24.16 35.07 -9.08
CA ALA A 151 -23.33 36.01 -8.33
C ALA A 151 -24.04 36.53 -7.06
N GLY A 152 -23.25 36.93 -6.05
CA GLY A 152 -23.81 37.66 -4.90
C GLY A 152 -22.89 37.79 -3.69
N SER A 153 -21.98 38.77 -3.77
CA SER A 153 -21.35 39.55 -2.69
C SER A 153 -21.90 39.40 -1.26
N ARG A 154 -21.03 39.12 -0.27
CA ARG A 154 -20.60 40.04 0.81
C ARG A 154 -19.98 39.29 2.00
N SER A 155 -18.78 39.72 2.39
CA SER A 155 -18.15 39.44 3.69
C SER A 155 -18.96 40.00 4.85
N PRO A 156 -18.74 39.51 6.08
CA PRO A 156 -18.12 40.42 7.05
C PRO A 156 -17.10 39.76 8.01
N LEU A 157 -16.25 40.65 8.54
CA LEU A 157 -15.27 40.47 9.60
C LEU A 157 -15.89 40.11 10.96
N SER A 158 -15.15 39.33 11.76
CA SER A 158 -14.98 39.49 13.23
C SER A 158 -13.96 38.44 13.70
N ARG A 159 -12.73 38.79 14.09
CA ARG A 159 -12.25 39.46 15.32
C ARG A 159 -12.24 38.56 16.56
N ALA A 160 -11.01 38.15 16.90
CA ALA A 160 -10.39 37.98 18.23
C ALA A 160 -10.94 36.93 19.21
N GLY A 161 -10.03 36.09 19.72
CA GLY A 161 -10.28 35.25 20.89
C GLY A 161 -9.12 34.34 21.26
N SER A 162 -7.94 34.89 21.57
CA SER A 162 -6.90 34.18 22.33
C SER A 162 -7.40 33.86 23.74
N ARG A 163 -7.41 32.58 24.15
CA ARG A 163 -7.19 32.18 25.56
C ARG A 163 -6.51 30.82 25.64
N SER A 164 -5.30 30.85 26.19
CA SER A 164 -4.54 29.73 26.72
C SER A 164 -5.29 29.02 27.85
N ALA A 165 -5.15 27.69 27.92
CA ALA A 165 -5.37 26.93 29.16
C ALA A 165 -4.23 25.93 29.35
N LEU A 166 -3.39 26.24 30.33
CA LEU A 166 -2.42 25.36 30.98
C LEU A 166 -3.14 24.46 32.00
N ARG A 167 -2.60 23.25 32.19
CA ARG A 167 -2.48 22.41 33.42
C ARG A 167 -2.87 20.95 33.12
N ARG A 168 -1.91 20.03 33.08
CA ARG A 168 -1.24 19.29 34.20
C ARG A 168 -2.18 18.35 34.97
N SER A 169 -1.88 17.05 34.88
CA SER A 169 -1.80 16.02 35.95
C SER A 169 -1.25 14.75 35.27
N LEU A 170 0.01 14.33 35.42
CA LEU A 170 0.63 13.57 36.53
C LEU A 170 -0.21 12.39 37.05
N THR A 171 0.24 11.15 36.78
CA THR A 171 0.41 10.02 37.73
C THR A 171 0.92 8.78 36.97
N SER A 172 2.12 8.28 37.32
CA SER A 172 2.39 7.04 38.09
C SER A 172 2.46 5.79 37.20
N MET A 173 3.67 5.33 36.81
CA MET A 173 4.44 4.26 37.46
C MET A 173 3.62 3.03 37.86
N THR A 174 3.89 1.90 37.19
CA THR A 174 4.24 0.63 37.86
C THR A 174 5.12 -0.21 36.94
N ALA A 175 6.26 -0.62 37.50
CA ALA A 175 7.13 -1.67 37.00
C ALA A 175 6.49 -3.04 37.28
N GLY A 176 6.86 -4.04 36.48
CA GLY A 176 6.47 -5.43 36.68
C GLY A 176 7.38 -6.35 35.88
N GLU A 177 8.56 -6.60 36.43
CA GLU A 177 9.46 -7.71 36.07
C GLU A 177 8.81 -9.06 36.45
N GLY A 178 9.12 -10.11 35.69
CA GLY A 178 8.82 -11.50 36.03
C GLY A 178 9.00 -12.41 34.80
N SER A 179 10.18 -13.01 34.62
CA SER A 179 10.52 -14.39 35.07
C SER A 179 10.09 -15.42 34.00
N GLU A 180 11.02 -15.88 33.15
CA GLU A 180 11.88 -17.07 33.31
C GLU A 180 11.13 -18.42 33.36
N GLY A 181 11.50 -19.31 32.44
CA GLY A 181 11.05 -20.70 32.29
C GLY A 181 11.21 -21.12 30.83
N SER A 182 12.34 -21.64 30.34
CA SER A 182 13.16 -22.80 30.73
C SER A 182 12.38 -24.13 30.70
N GLY A 183 12.65 -24.94 29.69
CA GLY A 183 12.25 -26.35 29.52
C GLY A 183 12.22 -26.70 28.02
N SER A 184 13.26 -27.20 27.36
CA SER A 184 14.09 -28.41 27.55
C SER A 184 13.30 -29.73 27.43
N SER A 185 13.46 -30.37 26.27
CA SER A 185 13.44 -31.81 25.91
C SER A 185 13.44 -31.83 24.38
N ASP A 186 14.49 -32.16 23.62
CA ASP A 186 15.44 -33.28 23.67
C ASP A 186 14.79 -34.68 23.63
N MET A 187 15.34 -35.52 22.76
CA MET A 187 15.02 -36.92 22.40
C MET A 187 13.85 -37.13 21.40
N ASP A 188 13.87 -38.04 20.43
CA ASP A 188 14.83 -38.95 19.77
C ASP A 188 14.00 -39.55 18.58
N ARG A 189 14.60 -39.81 17.39
CA ARG A 189 14.75 -41.17 16.79
C ARG A 189 13.42 -41.82 16.31
N GLU A 190 13.22 -42.20 15.05
CA GLU A 190 13.99 -43.07 14.14
C GLU A 190 13.90 -42.61 12.67
#